data_AF-A0A975TJ64-F1
#
_entry.id   AF-A0A975TJ64-F1
#
_cell.length_a   1.000
_cell.length_b   1.000
_cell.length_c   1.000
_cell.angle_alpha   90.00
_cell.angle_beta   90.00
_cell.angle_gamma   90.00
#
_symmetry.space_group_name_H-M   'P 1'
#
loop_
_entity.id
_entity.type
_entity.pdbx_description
1 polymer ?
#
loop_
_entity_poly.entity_id
_entity_poly.type
_entity_poly.pdbx_seq_one_letter_code
_entity_poly.pdbx_strand_id
1 'polypeptide(L)'
;MGEPSAEDERELRILLERAVPRLPPPEGLLGRVRERARRTRRRRRTAAATAAAVTGLAVAGTVLPGLLREVPAPVPPSASASAVPGPSEPVPAPAGTAWQAPHAGSGVRFERVAGVTLRLPERWQALEVPDDGRLKVAARGFVSSQRLTPYGLPCPVKSPKSCLPVAALGPDDALLTLVPLALDGLEKKIEQPPVLYASDNPSPGCRAIQGTREYSGLLGGTPAPYTAVSLTLCVHGDAPGTVEDVSAMVSGADFGKGTVTAPTHTPTTAGHPPNEQ
;
A
#
# COMPACT_ATOMS: atom_id res chain seq x y z
N MET A 1 -5.33 -49.20 10.37
CA MET A 1 -6.18 -48.01 10.60
C MET A 1 -7.60 -48.51 10.59
N GLY A 2 -8.27 -48.52 11.75
CA GLY A 2 -9.66 -48.98 11.85
C GLY A 2 -10.59 -47.88 11.37
N GLU A 3 -11.56 -48.22 10.53
CA GLU A 3 -12.63 -47.29 10.15
C GLU A 3 -13.44 -46.91 11.40
N PRO A 4 -13.81 -45.62 11.55
CA PRO A 4 -14.64 -45.18 12.66
C PRO A 4 -15.97 -45.94 12.62
N SER A 5 -16.40 -46.44 13.78
CA SER A 5 -17.64 -47.18 13.86
C SER A 5 -18.83 -46.23 13.61
N ALA A 6 -19.95 -46.75 13.13
CA ALA A 6 -21.17 -45.96 12.95
C ALA A 6 -21.67 -45.30 14.26
N GLU A 7 -21.20 -45.81 15.41
CA GLU A 7 -21.47 -45.26 16.74
C GLU A 7 -20.66 -43.97 16.97
N ASP A 8 -19.38 -43.96 16.56
CA ASP A 8 -18.48 -42.80 16.67
C ASP A 8 -18.97 -41.63 15.80
N GLU A 9 -19.43 -41.90 14.57
CA GLU A 9 -20.04 -40.87 13.72
C GLU A 9 -21.31 -40.27 14.33
N ARG A 10 -22.10 -41.10 15.00
CA ARG A 10 -23.35 -40.68 15.62
C ARG A 10 -23.11 -39.82 16.85
N GLU A 11 -22.11 -40.18 17.66
CA GLU A 11 -21.70 -39.39 18.82
C GLU A 11 -21.11 -38.05 18.39
N LEU A 12 -20.28 -38.04 17.35
CA LEU A 12 -19.72 -36.81 16.79
C LEU A 12 -20.82 -35.85 16.30
N ARG A 13 -21.86 -36.36 15.64
CA ARG A 13 -22.99 -35.55 15.17
C ARG A 13 -23.73 -34.88 16.31
N ILE A 14 -23.94 -35.59 17.42
CA ILE A 14 -24.63 -35.05 18.61
C ILE A 14 -23.79 -33.95 19.29
N LEU A 15 -22.47 -34.15 19.37
CA LEU A 15 -21.57 -33.14 19.94
C LEU A 15 -21.51 -31.88 19.09
N LEU A 16 -21.48 -32.01 17.76
CA LEU A 16 -21.51 -30.87 16.84
C LEU A 16 -22.84 -30.12 16.90
N GLU A 17 -23.98 -30.81 16.99
CA GLU A 17 -25.28 -30.15 17.12
C GLU A 17 -25.44 -29.37 18.43
N ARG A 18 -24.80 -29.81 19.53
CA ARG A 18 -24.82 -29.09 20.80
C ARG A 18 -23.81 -27.94 20.89
N ALA A 19 -22.68 -28.05 20.19
CA ALA A 19 -21.61 -27.07 20.24
C ALA A 19 -21.85 -25.85 19.35
N VAL A 20 -22.70 -25.95 18.31
CA VAL A 20 -23.00 -24.82 17.43
C VAL A 20 -24.09 -23.95 18.06
N PRO A 21 -23.77 -22.73 18.55
CA PRO A 21 -24.78 -21.80 19.02
C PRO A 21 -25.69 -21.48 17.83
N ARG A 22 -26.99 -21.76 17.95
CA ARG A 22 -27.96 -21.31 16.96
C ARG A 22 -28.06 -19.79 17.03
N LEU A 23 -27.20 -19.11 16.27
CA LEU A 23 -27.28 -17.68 16.07
C LEU A 23 -28.66 -17.39 15.47
N PRO A 24 -29.46 -16.49 16.07
CA PRO A 24 -30.73 -16.11 15.49
C PRO A 24 -30.49 -15.60 14.05
N PRO A 25 -31.36 -15.95 13.10
CA PRO A 25 -31.22 -15.49 11.73
C PRO A 25 -31.11 -13.95 11.77
N PRO A 26 -30.09 -13.34 11.13
CA PRO A 26 -29.87 -11.91 11.21
C PRO A 26 -30.94 -11.18 10.40
N GLU A 27 -32.11 -10.99 11.02
CA GLU A 27 -33.19 -10.21 10.46
C GLU A 27 -32.69 -8.78 10.24
N GLY A 28 -32.61 -8.39 8.96
CA GLY A 28 -32.26 -7.02 8.57
C GLY A 28 -30.86 -6.82 8.00
N LEU A 29 -29.92 -7.76 8.08
CA LEU A 29 -28.63 -7.61 7.38
C LEU A 29 -28.82 -7.58 5.86
N LEU A 30 -29.59 -8.54 5.32
CA LEU A 30 -29.95 -8.57 3.90
C LEU A 30 -30.78 -7.33 3.49
N GLY A 31 -31.61 -6.81 4.40
CA GLY A 31 -32.35 -5.56 4.19
C GLY A 31 -31.42 -4.36 4.02
N ARG A 32 -30.43 -4.20 4.91
CA ARG A 32 -29.42 -3.13 4.83
C ARG A 32 -28.55 -3.24 3.58
N VAL A 33 -28.16 -4.46 3.18
CA VAL A 33 -27.40 -4.69 1.94
C VAL A 33 -28.24 -4.32 0.71
N ARG A 34 -29.50 -4.76 0.64
CA ARG A 34 -30.42 -4.40 -0.45
C ARG A 34 -30.66 -2.90 -0.53
N GLU A 35 -30.83 -2.23 0.61
CA GLU A 35 -31.04 -0.77 0.66
C GLU A 35 -29.78 -0.01 0.22
N ARG A 36 -28.59 -0.45 0.66
CA ARG A 36 -27.31 0.12 0.22
C ARG A 36 -27.10 -0.08 -1.28
N ALA A 37 -27.38 -1.27 -1.81
CA ALA A 37 -27.32 -1.55 -3.25
C ALA A 37 -28.31 -0.68 -4.05
N ARG A 38 -29.54 -0.50 -3.55
CA ARG A 38 -30.56 0.35 -4.17
C ARG A 38 -30.14 1.82 -4.21
N ARG A 39 -29.55 2.34 -3.12
CA ARG A 39 -29.00 3.71 -3.06
C ARG A 39 -27.84 3.91 -4.04
N THR A 40 -26.91 2.96 -4.11
CA THR A 40 -25.78 3.02 -5.05
C THR A 40 -26.26 2.99 -6.50
N ARG A 41 -27.26 2.15 -6.82
CA ARG A 41 -27.85 2.08 -8.17
C ARG A 41 -28.56 3.38 -8.56
N ARG A 42 -29.28 4.03 -7.63
CA ARG A 42 -29.90 5.34 -7.88
C ARG A 42 -28.85 6.42 -8.18
N ARG A 43 -27.78 6.49 -7.39
CA ARG A 43 -26.68 7.46 -7.63
C ARG A 43 -25.99 7.27 -8.97
N ARG A 44 -25.82 6.02 -9.41
CA ARG A 44 -25.26 5.73 -10.75
C ARG A 44 -26.20 6.16 -11.87
N ARG A 45 -27.53 6.06 -11.70
CA ARG A 45 -28.51 6.51 -12.70
C ARG A 45 -28.56 8.03 -12.81
N THR A 46 -28.40 8.77 -11.72
CA THR A 46 -28.34 10.24 -11.77
C THR A 46 -27.02 10.75 -12.37
N ALA A 47 -25.93 10.01 -12.22
CA ALA A 47 -24.64 10.35 -12.83
C ALA A 47 -24.55 9.98 -14.33
N ALA A 48 -25.41 9.09 -14.83
CA ALA A 48 -25.44 8.69 -16.25
C ALA A 48 -26.29 9.63 -17.14
N ALA A 49 -26.96 10.64 -16.57
CA ALA A 49 -27.81 11.57 -17.31
C ALA A 49 -27.04 12.69 -18.04
N THR A 50 -25.71 12.79 -17.88
CA THR A 50 -24.89 13.84 -18.51
C THR A 50 -23.93 13.35 -19.61
N ALA A 51 -23.93 12.06 -19.94
CA ALA A 51 -22.97 11.47 -20.89
C ALA A 51 -23.63 10.71 -22.07
N ALA A 52 -24.76 11.22 -22.57
CA ALA A 52 -25.39 10.69 -23.79
C ALA A 52 -25.81 11.85 -24.71
N ALA A 53 -24.82 12.57 -25.25
CA ALA A 53 -25.06 13.58 -26.29
C ALA A 53 -23.80 13.87 -27.14
N VAL A 54 -23.11 12.85 -27.67
CA VAL A 54 -22.23 13.04 -28.84
C VAL A 54 -22.23 11.78 -29.69
N THR A 55 -23.32 11.55 -30.41
CA THR A 55 -23.35 10.68 -31.58
C THR A 55 -24.18 11.35 -32.64
N GLY A 56 -23.51 11.82 -33.70
CA GLY A 56 -24.13 12.32 -34.92
C GLY A 56 -23.48 13.60 -35.44
N LEU A 57 -22.65 13.50 -36.47
CA LEU A 57 -23.07 13.70 -37.86
C LEU A 57 -21.82 13.68 -38.77
N ALA A 58 -21.73 12.67 -39.63
CA ALA A 58 -20.89 12.72 -40.81
C ALA A 58 -21.67 13.47 -41.91
N VAL A 59 -21.13 14.58 -42.40
CA VAL A 59 -21.60 15.25 -43.63
C VAL A 59 -20.39 15.67 -44.44
N ALA A 60 -20.38 15.22 -45.68
CA ALA A 60 -19.40 15.49 -46.72
C ALA A 60 -19.39 16.97 -47.16
N GLY A 61 -18.23 17.47 -47.63
CA GLY A 61 -18.15 18.80 -48.24
C GLY A 61 -16.75 19.24 -48.66
N THR A 62 -16.39 18.93 -49.90
CA THR A 62 -15.78 19.84 -50.91
C THR A 62 -14.52 20.65 -50.59
N VAL A 63 -13.42 20.21 -51.20
CA VAL A 63 -12.43 20.94 -52.03
C VAL A 63 -12.55 22.49 -52.07
N LEU A 64 -11.50 23.21 -51.68
CA LEU A 64 -11.05 24.41 -52.41
C LEU A 64 -9.53 24.69 -52.22
N PRO A 65 -8.82 25.11 -53.28
CA PRO A 65 -7.36 25.25 -53.31
C PRO A 65 -6.88 26.69 -53.04
N GLY A 66 -5.64 26.79 -52.54
CA GLY A 66 -4.68 27.85 -52.89
C GLY A 66 -4.95 29.28 -52.41
N LEU A 67 -4.23 29.72 -51.38
CA LEU A 67 -3.70 31.09 -51.34
C LEU A 67 -2.27 31.07 -50.78
N LEU A 68 -1.33 31.28 -51.70
CA LEU A 68 0.05 31.64 -51.45
C LEU A 68 0.11 32.90 -50.59
N ARG A 69 0.84 32.84 -49.46
CA ARG A 69 1.42 34.03 -48.86
C ARG A 69 2.90 33.75 -48.58
N GLU A 70 3.68 34.32 -49.47
CA GLU A 70 5.12 34.46 -49.45
C GLU A 70 5.55 35.46 -48.37
N VAL A 71 6.85 35.42 -48.03
CA VAL A 71 7.66 36.45 -47.31
C VAL A 71 7.76 36.28 -45.78
N PRO A 72 8.94 36.45 -45.14
CA PRO A 72 10.33 36.13 -45.52
C PRO A 72 11.11 35.35 -44.43
N ALA A 73 12.22 34.72 -44.81
CA ALA A 73 13.32 34.32 -43.91
C ALA A 73 14.53 35.25 -44.15
N PRO A 74 15.59 35.27 -43.34
CA PRO A 74 15.73 35.12 -41.88
C PRO A 74 16.57 36.28 -41.27
N VAL A 75 16.42 36.58 -39.98
CA VAL A 75 17.45 37.31 -39.20
C VAL A 75 17.79 36.50 -37.95
N PRO A 76 19.03 35.99 -37.81
CA PRO A 76 19.45 35.32 -36.58
C PRO A 76 19.69 36.37 -35.48
N PRO A 77 19.17 36.18 -34.27
CA PRO A 77 19.57 37.00 -33.14
C PRO A 77 21.03 36.70 -32.75
N SER A 78 21.75 37.80 -32.53
CA SER A 78 23.12 37.92 -32.05
C SER A 78 23.49 36.90 -30.99
N ALA A 79 24.67 36.28 -31.18
CA ALA A 79 25.35 35.51 -30.15
C ALA A 79 25.62 36.37 -28.92
N SER A 80 24.91 36.11 -27.83
CA SER A 80 25.33 36.54 -26.50
C SER A 80 26.41 35.60 -26.01
N ALA A 81 27.53 36.18 -25.60
CA ALA A 81 28.71 35.51 -25.10
C ALA A 81 28.37 34.43 -24.07
N SER A 82 28.88 33.23 -24.34
CA SER A 82 28.94 32.13 -23.40
C SER A 82 29.86 32.54 -22.24
N ALA A 83 29.28 33.04 -21.15
CA ALA A 83 29.99 33.16 -19.88
C ALA A 83 30.20 31.74 -19.35
N VAL A 84 31.44 31.26 -19.45
CA VAL A 84 31.93 30.04 -18.82
C VAL A 84 31.58 30.11 -17.32
N PRO A 85 30.71 29.24 -16.78
CA PRO A 85 30.61 29.06 -15.34
C PRO A 85 31.94 28.46 -14.89
N GLY A 86 32.66 29.18 -14.04
CA GLY A 86 33.82 28.65 -13.34
C GLY A 86 33.46 27.34 -12.61
N PRO A 87 34.47 26.52 -12.28
CA PRO A 87 34.28 25.26 -11.56
C PRO A 87 33.49 25.54 -10.29
N SER A 88 32.21 25.16 -10.33
CA SER A 88 31.34 25.24 -9.18
C SER A 88 31.87 24.20 -8.21
N GLU A 89 32.43 24.69 -7.11
CA GLU A 89 32.81 23.90 -5.95
C GLU A 89 31.67 22.90 -5.67
N PRO A 90 31.96 21.58 -5.58
CA PRO A 90 30.94 20.57 -5.39
C PRO A 90 30.25 20.84 -4.05
N VAL A 91 29.05 21.43 -4.13
CA VAL A 91 28.16 21.53 -2.98
C VAL A 91 27.97 20.10 -2.48
N PRO A 92 28.34 19.78 -1.24
CA PRO A 92 28.17 18.43 -0.72
C PRO A 92 26.68 18.09 -0.81
N ALA A 93 26.38 17.07 -1.61
CA ALA A 93 25.05 16.48 -1.61
C ALA A 93 24.69 16.20 -0.15
N PRO A 94 23.49 16.60 0.33
CA PRO A 94 23.09 16.25 1.69
C PRO A 94 23.25 14.74 1.79
N ALA A 95 24.07 14.30 2.75
CA ALA A 95 24.37 12.90 2.96
C ALA A 95 23.05 12.15 3.11
N GLY A 96 22.61 11.55 2.00
CA GLY A 96 21.40 10.74 1.97
C GLY A 96 21.61 9.67 3.01
N THR A 97 20.67 9.60 3.96
CA THR A 97 20.68 8.62 5.04
C THR A 97 21.08 7.26 4.48
N ALA A 98 22.19 6.74 5.01
CA ALA A 98 22.86 5.57 4.47
C ALA A 98 21.86 4.42 4.27
N TRP A 99 21.80 3.92 3.05
CA TRP A 99 21.09 2.69 2.74
C TRP A 99 21.72 1.56 3.57
N GLN A 100 20.95 1.01 4.51
CA GLN A 100 21.36 -0.18 5.24
C GLN A 100 20.63 -1.36 4.62
N ALA A 101 21.36 -2.30 4.01
CA ALA A 101 20.82 -3.62 3.72
C ALA A 101 20.64 -4.35 5.05
N PRO A 102 19.41 -4.53 5.55
CA PRO A 102 19.21 -5.22 6.81
C PRO A 102 19.64 -6.68 6.63
N HIS A 103 20.28 -7.25 7.64
CA HIS A 103 20.48 -8.70 7.67
C HIS A 103 19.13 -9.36 7.98
N ALA A 104 18.87 -10.54 7.40
CA ALA A 104 17.65 -11.30 7.65
C ALA A 104 17.36 -11.41 9.16
N GLY A 105 16.15 -11.04 9.58
CA GLY A 105 15.74 -11.08 10.99
C GLY A 105 16.31 -9.98 11.89
N SER A 106 17.08 -9.03 11.37
CA SER A 106 17.47 -7.83 12.12
C SER A 106 16.30 -6.86 12.26
N GLY A 107 16.18 -6.23 13.44
CA GLY A 107 15.20 -5.19 13.67
C GLY A 107 15.62 -3.88 13.00
N VAL A 108 14.72 -3.26 12.24
CA VAL A 108 14.92 -1.94 11.63
C VAL A 108 14.09 -0.92 12.37
N ARG A 109 14.76 0.12 12.88
CA ARG A 109 14.15 1.23 13.61
C ARG A 109 13.93 2.43 12.69
N PHE A 110 12.71 2.95 12.69
CA PHE A 110 12.30 4.15 11.97
C PHE A 110 12.16 5.31 12.96
N GLU A 111 13.27 6.01 13.22
CA GLU A 111 13.34 7.08 14.23
C GLU A 111 12.31 8.20 14.02
N ARG A 112 12.10 8.60 12.77
CA ARG A 112 11.16 9.67 12.39
C ARG A 112 9.72 9.17 12.21
N VAL A 113 9.50 7.86 12.22
CA VAL A 113 8.17 7.24 12.15
C VAL A 113 7.76 6.75 13.54
N ALA A 114 7.72 7.69 14.48
CA ALA A 114 7.41 7.44 15.89
C ALA A 114 8.36 6.45 16.60
N GLY A 115 9.58 6.22 16.08
CA GLY A 115 10.53 5.28 16.66
C GLY A 115 10.14 3.81 16.56
N VAL A 116 9.22 3.46 15.64
CA VAL A 116 8.78 2.07 15.45
C VAL A 116 9.95 1.21 15.00
N THR A 117 10.09 0.05 15.62
CA THR A 117 11.07 -0.98 15.26
C THR A 117 10.32 -2.19 14.72
N LEU A 118 10.64 -2.58 13.48
CA LEU A 118 10.06 -3.73 12.80
C LEU A 118 11.12 -4.78 12.56
N ARG A 119 10.78 -6.05 12.77
CA ARG A 119 11.63 -7.17 12.36
C ARG A 119 11.23 -7.60 10.95
N LEU A 120 12.13 -7.40 10.00
CA LEU A 120 11.82 -7.64 8.59
C LEU A 120 11.98 -9.13 8.24
N PRO A 121 11.10 -9.69 7.38
CA PRO A 121 11.32 -11.00 6.80
C PRO A 121 12.60 -11.03 5.95
N GLU A 122 13.05 -12.22 5.56
CA GLU A 122 14.25 -12.34 4.74
C GLU A 122 14.10 -11.59 3.41
N ARG A 123 15.17 -10.92 2.97
CA ARG A 123 15.25 -10.15 1.70
C ARG A 123 14.38 -8.90 1.62
N TRP A 124 13.60 -8.59 2.65
CA TRP A 124 12.89 -7.32 2.75
C TRP A 124 13.87 -6.18 3.03
N GLN A 125 13.56 -5.01 2.47
CA GLN A 125 14.32 -3.78 2.62
C GLN A 125 13.46 -2.72 3.29
N ALA A 126 14.14 -1.78 3.94
CA ALA A 126 13.52 -0.63 4.55
C ALA A 126 14.12 0.67 4.02
N LEU A 127 13.28 1.70 3.96
CA LEU A 127 13.66 3.07 3.64
C LEU A 127 12.86 4.01 4.54
N GLU A 128 13.57 4.87 5.27
CA GLU A 128 12.95 5.98 5.98
C GLU A 128 13.10 7.26 5.16
N VAL A 129 12.00 7.97 4.96
CA VAL A 129 11.96 9.29 4.33
C VAL A 129 11.63 10.32 5.41
N PRO A 130 12.47 11.34 5.63
CA PRO A 130 12.17 12.41 6.58
C PRO A 130 10.86 13.13 6.27
N ASP A 131 10.34 13.84 7.27
CA ASP A 131 9.33 14.85 7.03
C ASP A 131 9.90 15.98 6.17
N ASP A 132 9.03 16.59 5.38
CA ASP A 132 9.32 17.82 4.67
C ASP A 132 8.38 18.91 5.19
N GLY A 133 8.87 19.67 6.17
CA GLY A 133 8.14 20.77 6.79
C GLY A 133 7.73 21.87 5.80
N ARG A 134 8.43 22.04 4.67
CA ARG A 134 8.05 23.01 3.63
C ARG A 134 6.81 22.55 2.88
N LEU A 135 6.69 21.24 2.70
CA LEU A 135 5.58 20.60 1.99
C LEU A 135 4.46 20.10 2.92
N LYS A 136 4.62 20.24 4.24
CA LYS A 136 3.73 19.68 5.26
C LYS A 136 3.51 18.18 5.08
N VAL A 137 4.55 17.47 4.63
CA VAL A 137 4.53 16.02 4.46
C VAL A 137 5.19 15.40 5.68
N ALA A 138 4.43 14.60 6.44
CA ALA A 138 4.98 13.85 7.57
C ALA A 138 6.03 12.82 7.10
N ALA A 139 6.95 12.47 7.99
CA ALA A 139 7.92 11.42 7.76
C ALA A 139 7.23 10.09 7.40
N ARG A 140 7.92 9.24 6.64
CA ARG A 140 7.39 7.96 6.19
C ARG A 140 8.40 6.85 6.32
N GLY A 141 7.92 5.68 6.71
CA GLY A 141 8.66 4.43 6.61
C GLY A 141 8.15 3.65 5.41
N PHE A 142 9.06 3.01 4.69
CA PHE A 142 8.73 2.06 3.63
C PHE A 142 9.45 0.77 3.90
N VAL A 143 8.74 -0.34 3.69
CA VAL A 143 9.23 -1.71 3.85
C VAL A 143 8.75 -2.50 2.65
N SER A 144 9.65 -3.20 1.95
CA SER A 144 9.28 -3.90 0.70
C SER A 144 10.10 -5.16 0.48
N SER A 145 9.50 -6.15 -0.18
CA SER A 145 10.18 -7.35 -0.68
C SER A 145 11.12 -7.07 -1.86
N GLN A 146 10.91 -5.95 -2.57
CA GLN A 146 11.75 -5.53 -3.68
C GLN A 146 12.67 -4.36 -3.31
N ARG A 147 13.61 -4.06 -4.21
CA ARG A 147 14.57 -2.97 -4.01
C ARG A 147 13.84 -1.62 -3.95
N LEU A 148 14.07 -0.90 -2.85
CA LEU A 148 13.60 0.46 -2.66
C LEU A 148 14.58 1.45 -3.28
N THR A 149 14.07 2.42 -4.02
CA THR A 149 14.87 3.51 -4.60
C THR A 149 14.85 4.72 -3.66
N PRO A 150 16.00 5.12 -3.07
CA PRO A 150 16.09 6.35 -2.32
C PRO A 150 15.80 7.55 -3.23
N TYR A 151 15.06 8.53 -2.75
CA TYR A 151 14.84 9.77 -3.48
C TYR A 151 15.96 10.77 -3.21
N GLY A 152 16.63 11.25 -4.26
CA GLY A 152 17.64 12.31 -4.18
C GLY A 152 17.08 13.74 -4.20
N LEU A 153 15.78 13.92 -4.48
CA LEU A 153 15.11 15.21 -4.62
C LEU A 153 13.78 15.19 -3.87
N PRO A 154 13.30 16.35 -3.36
CA PRO A 154 12.05 16.41 -2.60
C PRO A 154 10.89 15.89 -3.46
N CYS A 155 10.05 15.07 -2.83
CA CYS A 155 8.83 14.53 -3.42
C CYS A 155 8.00 15.66 -4.08
N PRO A 156 7.74 15.62 -5.40
CA PRO A 156 6.98 16.69 -6.04
C PRO A 156 5.58 16.80 -5.44
N VAL A 157 5.30 17.96 -4.84
CA VAL A 157 4.14 18.27 -3.99
C VAL A 157 2.78 18.01 -4.65
N LYS A 158 2.74 17.99 -5.99
CA LYS A 158 1.49 17.88 -6.76
C LYS A 158 0.72 16.59 -6.45
N SER A 159 1.38 15.56 -5.93
CA SER A 159 0.70 14.49 -5.24
C SER A 159 1.64 13.79 -4.25
N PRO A 160 1.48 13.92 -2.93
CA PRO A 160 2.27 13.14 -1.95
C PRO A 160 2.07 11.61 -2.07
N LYS A 161 1.20 11.16 -2.98
CA LYS A 161 0.98 9.76 -3.38
C LYS A 161 1.88 9.31 -4.54
N SER A 162 2.61 10.22 -5.21
CA SER A 162 3.50 9.90 -6.34
C SER A 162 4.95 9.59 -5.92
N CYS A 163 5.23 9.53 -4.62
CA CYS A 163 6.57 9.30 -4.10
C CYS A 163 6.63 7.96 -3.36
N LEU A 164 6.25 6.92 -4.09
CA LEU A 164 6.39 5.53 -3.65
C LEU A 164 7.73 4.98 -4.17
N PRO A 165 8.64 4.50 -3.31
CA PRO A 165 10.04 4.16 -3.65
C PRO A 165 10.20 2.93 -4.57
N VAL A 166 9.13 2.58 -5.28
CA VAL A 166 9.01 1.50 -6.25
C VAL A 166 8.20 2.02 -7.44
N ALA A 167 8.63 1.72 -8.65
CA ALA A 167 7.90 2.12 -9.87
C ALA A 167 6.68 1.21 -10.11
N ALA A 168 6.84 -0.08 -9.89
CA ALA A 168 5.82 -1.11 -9.98
C ALA A 168 6.18 -2.27 -9.04
N LEU A 169 5.17 -2.96 -8.53
CA LEU A 169 5.32 -4.22 -7.80
C LEU A 169 5.42 -5.38 -8.78
N GLY A 170 6.44 -6.22 -8.60
CA GLY A 170 6.55 -7.50 -9.30
C GLY A 170 5.50 -8.52 -8.80
N PRO A 171 5.39 -9.69 -9.46
CA PRO A 171 4.59 -10.79 -8.95
C PRO A 171 5.01 -11.15 -7.52
N ASP A 172 4.02 -11.29 -6.63
CA ASP A 172 4.19 -11.59 -5.20
C ASP A 172 4.95 -10.53 -4.37
N ASP A 173 5.34 -9.41 -4.98
CA ASP A 173 5.97 -8.31 -4.28
C ASP A 173 4.95 -7.47 -3.50
N ALA A 174 5.46 -6.86 -2.42
CA ALA A 174 4.68 -5.96 -1.59
C ALA A 174 5.45 -4.71 -1.16
N LEU A 175 4.68 -3.67 -0.86
CA LEU A 175 5.15 -2.43 -0.25
C LEU A 175 4.26 -2.10 0.95
N LEU A 176 4.85 -2.12 2.15
CA LEU A 176 4.26 -1.58 3.37
C LEU A 176 4.73 -0.13 3.55
N THR A 177 3.77 0.78 3.68
CA THR A 177 4.00 2.19 4.01
C THR A 177 3.57 2.45 5.45
N LEU A 178 4.41 3.17 6.19
CA LEU A 178 4.20 3.59 7.56
C LEU A 178 4.12 5.11 7.62
N VAL A 179 3.09 5.66 8.27
CA VAL A 179 2.92 7.11 8.45
C VAL A 179 2.54 7.40 9.90
N PRO A 180 3.31 8.21 10.64
CA PRO A 180 2.97 8.57 12.00
C PRO A 180 1.76 9.52 11.98
N LEU A 181 0.81 9.29 12.88
CA LEU A 181 -0.42 10.08 13.02
C LEU A 181 -0.44 10.73 14.40
N ALA A 182 -0.77 12.02 14.42
CA ALA A 182 -1.06 12.80 15.62
C ALA A 182 -2.53 13.25 15.55
N LEU A 183 -3.45 12.30 15.73
CA LEU A 183 -4.90 12.54 15.70
C LEU A 183 -5.54 12.00 16.97
N ASP A 184 -6.30 12.85 17.65
CA ASP A 184 -7.01 12.49 18.87
C ASP A 184 -8.06 11.40 18.61
N GLY A 185 -8.21 10.46 19.55
CA GLY A 185 -9.25 9.44 19.52
C GLY A 185 -8.97 8.25 18.60
N LEU A 186 -7.78 8.20 17.98
CA LEU A 186 -7.34 7.01 17.25
C LEU A 186 -7.10 5.81 18.16
N GLU A 187 -6.83 6.02 19.46
CA GLU A 187 -6.51 4.93 20.40
C GLU A 187 -7.65 3.90 20.47
N LYS A 188 -8.90 4.35 20.32
CA LYS A 188 -10.10 3.50 20.32
C LYS A 188 -10.23 2.60 19.09
N LYS A 189 -9.45 2.85 18.04
CA LYS A 189 -9.46 2.09 16.78
C LYS A 189 -8.25 1.17 16.65
N ILE A 190 -7.33 1.23 17.61
CA ILE A 190 -6.13 0.39 17.60
C ILE A 190 -6.50 -0.97 18.20
N GLU A 191 -6.17 -2.02 17.48
CA GLU A 191 -6.38 -3.40 17.91
C GLU A 191 -5.12 -4.00 18.51
N GLN A 192 -5.32 -4.96 19.43
CA GLN A 192 -4.26 -5.71 20.09
C GLN A 192 -4.58 -7.21 20.02
N PRO A 193 -3.84 -7.99 19.20
CA PRO A 193 -2.75 -7.58 18.32
C PRO A 193 -3.24 -6.67 17.16
N PRO A 194 -2.34 -5.91 16.51
CA PRO A 194 -2.71 -5.11 15.34
C PRO A 194 -3.24 -5.97 14.19
N VAL A 195 -4.29 -5.50 13.51
CA VAL A 195 -4.94 -6.21 12.40
C VAL A 195 -4.83 -5.40 11.10
N LEU A 196 -4.55 -6.08 10.00
CA LEU A 196 -4.57 -5.53 8.64
C LEU A 196 -5.88 -5.87 7.94
N TYR A 197 -6.67 -4.84 7.65
CA TYR A 197 -7.95 -4.96 6.98
C TYR A 197 -7.82 -4.82 5.47
N ALA A 198 -8.30 -5.81 4.73
CA ALA A 198 -8.38 -5.73 3.28
C ALA A 198 -9.31 -4.60 2.84
N SER A 199 -8.88 -3.82 1.85
CA SER A 199 -9.70 -2.81 1.19
C SER A 199 -10.44 -3.44 0.00
N ASP A 200 -11.74 -3.16 -0.12
CA ASP A 200 -12.56 -3.53 -1.27
C ASP A 200 -12.05 -2.90 -2.58
N ASN A 201 -11.33 -1.77 -2.48
CA ASN A 201 -10.78 -1.07 -3.62
C ASN A 201 -9.41 -0.49 -3.27
N PRO A 202 -8.32 -0.93 -3.92
CA PRO A 202 -7.00 -0.34 -3.72
C PRO A 202 -7.03 1.17 -3.94
N SER A 203 -6.23 1.91 -3.19
CA SER A 203 -6.09 3.35 -3.35
C SER A 203 -5.43 3.68 -4.70
N PRO A 204 -5.56 4.92 -5.19
CA PRO A 204 -4.84 5.36 -6.39
C PRO A 204 -3.32 5.17 -6.30
N GLY A 205 -2.73 5.32 -5.10
CA GLY A 205 -1.29 5.13 -4.90
C GLY A 205 -0.89 3.66 -5.09
N CYS A 206 -1.67 2.75 -4.51
CA CYS A 206 -1.45 1.32 -4.67
C CYS A 206 -1.53 0.87 -6.13
N ARG A 207 -2.57 1.32 -6.84
CA ARG A 207 -2.71 1.03 -8.28
C ARG A 207 -1.61 1.66 -9.12
N ALA A 208 -1.08 2.83 -8.74
CA ALA A 208 -0.01 3.50 -9.47
C ALA A 208 1.29 2.67 -9.49
N ILE A 209 1.52 1.85 -8.46
CA ILE A 209 2.63 0.89 -8.41
C ILE A 209 2.19 -0.53 -8.79
N GLN A 210 1.10 -0.67 -9.57
CA GLN A 210 0.56 -1.95 -10.03
C GLN A 210 0.11 -2.91 -8.90
N GLY A 211 -0.11 -2.40 -7.68
CA GLY A 211 -0.75 -3.15 -6.61
C GLY A 211 -2.21 -3.46 -6.95
N THR A 212 -2.62 -4.71 -6.74
CA THR A 212 -3.97 -5.22 -7.00
C THR A 212 -4.78 -5.42 -5.73
N ARG A 213 -4.12 -5.53 -4.58
CA ARG A 213 -4.73 -5.60 -3.25
C ARG A 213 -4.12 -4.53 -2.35
N GLU A 214 -4.93 -4.00 -1.45
CA GLU A 214 -4.48 -3.07 -0.42
C GLU A 214 -5.03 -3.51 0.93
N TYR A 215 -4.20 -3.44 1.96
CA TYR A 215 -4.59 -3.64 3.35
C TYR A 215 -4.23 -2.41 4.17
N SER A 216 -5.03 -2.11 5.19
CA SER A 216 -4.82 -0.96 6.07
C SER A 216 -4.92 -1.37 7.53
N GLY A 217 -4.11 -0.75 8.38
CA GLY A 217 -4.12 -1.00 9.82
C GLY A 217 -3.56 0.18 10.62
N LEU A 218 -3.57 0.03 11.93
CA LEU A 218 -3.03 1.00 12.89
C LEU A 218 -2.17 0.28 13.92
N LEU A 219 -0.99 0.84 14.21
CA LEU A 219 -0.16 0.49 15.37
C LEU A 219 -0.36 1.54 16.46
N GLY A 220 -0.54 1.09 17.70
CA GLY A 220 -0.50 1.96 18.89
C GLY A 220 0.75 1.75 19.73
N GLY A 221 0.78 2.37 20.91
CA GLY A 221 1.96 2.33 21.79
C GLY A 221 3.05 3.34 21.42
N THR A 222 2.76 4.24 20.48
CA THR A 222 3.66 5.30 20.02
C THR A 222 4.05 6.25 21.15
N PRO A 223 5.28 6.78 21.16
CA PRO A 223 5.63 7.91 22.00
C PRO A 223 4.92 9.19 21.51
N ALA A 224 4.69 10.12 22.45
CA ALA A 224 4.24 11.46 22.10
C ALA A 224 5.20 12.13 21.10
N PRO A 225 4.71 12.98 20.17
CA PRO A 225 3.33 13.46 20.06
C PRO A 225 2.39 12.56 19.24
N TYR A 226 2.82 11.38 18.82
CA TYR A 226 2.03 10.52 17.94
C TYR A 226 1.06 9.65 18.73
N THR A 227 -0.14 9.47 18.20
CA THR A 227 -1.18 8.59 18.77
C THR A 227 -1.21 7.22 18.10
N ALA A 228 -0.78 7.11 16.85
CA ALA A 228 -0.69 5.86 16.13
C ALA A 228 0.33 5.94 14.97
N VAL A 229 0.69 4.78 14.41
CA VAL A 229 1.28 4.69 13.07
C VAL A 229 0.27 4.04 12.14
N SER A 230 -0.10 4.73 11.06
CA SER A 230 -0.91 4.17 9.99
C SER A 230 -0.09 3.27 9.10
N LEU A 231 -0.66 2.10 8.81
CA LEU A 231 -0.10 1.10 7.92
C LEU A 231 -0.92 1.02 6.65
N THR A 232 -0.23 0.98 5.50
CA THR A 232 -0.85 0.68 4.21
C THR A 232 0.03 -0.32 3.47
N LEU A 233 -0.47 -1.53 3.28
CA LEU A 233 0.20 -2.60 2.56
C LEU A 233 -0.39 -2.71 1.15
N CYS A 234 0.46 -2.57 0.14
CA CYS A 234 0.13 -2.85 -1.25
C CYS A 234 0.76 -4.16 -1.69
N VAL A 235 -0.03 -5.00 -2.35
CA VAL A 235 0.41 -6.33 -2.82
C VAL A 235 -0.01 -6.51 -4.28
N HIS A 236 0.85 -7.14 -5.07
CA HIS A 236 0.51 -7.61 -6.41
C HIS A 236 0.04 -9.07 -6.39
N GLY A 237 -1.09 -9.36 -7.04
CA GLY A 237 -1.77 -10.65 -6.94
C GLY A 237 -2.48 -10.83 -5.60
N ASP A 238 -2.69 -12.09 -5.22
CA ASP A 238 -3.28 -12.44 -3.92
C ASP A 238 -2.22 -12.75 -2.84
N ALA A 239 -0.97 -13.07 -3.25
CA ALA A 239 0.23 -13.38 -2.45
C ALA A 239 -0.02 -13.61 -0.93
N PRO A 240 -0.69 -14.72 -0.54
CA PRO A 240 -1.16 -14.91 0.82
C PRO A 240 -0.02 -15.02 1.83
N GLY A 241 1.08 -15.70 1.47
CA GLY A 241 2.28 -15.78 2.31
C GLY A 241 2.87 -14.40 2.63
N THR A 242 2.90 -13.50 1.65
CA THR A 242 3.37 -12.12 1.83
C THR A 242 2.51 -11.35 2.85
N VAL A 243 1.20 -11.55 2.83
CA VAL A 243 0.28 -10.89 3.79
C VAL A 243 0.45 -11.45 5.20
N GLU A 244 0.63 -12.76 5.33
CA GLU A 244 0.90 -13.43 6.62
C GLU A 244 2.24 -12.96 7.22
N ASP A 245 3.30 -12.92 6.41
CA ASP A 245 4.62 -12.44 6.82
C ASP A 245 4.56 -10.98 7.31
N VAL A 246 3.84 -10.12 6.60
CA VAL A 246 3.65 -8.72 7.02
C VAL A 246 2.81 -8.62 8.29
N SER A 247 1.78 -9.46 8.43
CA SER A 247 0.96 -9.48 9.64
C SER A 247 1.76 -9.90 10.87
N ALA A 248 2.66 -10.89 10.72
CA ALA A 248 3.59 -11.30 11.76
C ALA A 248 4.61 -10.20 12.10
N MET A 249 5.19 -9.55 11.08
CA MET A 249 6.11 -8.41 11.25
C MET A 249 5.44 -7.24 12.01
N VAL A 250 4.21 -6.89 11.62
CA VAL A 250 3.43 -5.80 12.24
C VAL A 250 3.01 -6.14 13.66
N SER A 251 2.66 -7.40 13.93
CA SER A 251 2.31 -7.86 15.28
C SER A 251 3.49 -7.83 16.25
N GLY A 252 4.72 -8.00 15.74
CA GLY A 252 5.96 -7.91 16.51
C GLY A 252 6.56 -6.50 16.61
N ALA A 253 5.85 -5.46 16.13
CA ALA A 253 6.33 -4.08 16.17
C ALA A 253 6.53 -3.58 17.61
N ASP A 254 7.63 -2.86 17.86
CA ASP A 254 7.93 -2.24 19.16
C ASP A 254 8.28 -0.76 19.01
N PHE A 255 8.04 0.03 20.05
CA PHE A 255 8.33 1.47 20.10
C PHE A 255 9.46 1.82 21.08
N GLY A 256 10.34 0.86 21.41
CA GLY A 256 11.43 1.01 22.36
C GLY A 256 11.01 0.81 23.82
N LYS A 257 9.87 0.15 24.08
CA LYS A 257 9.39 -0.15 25.45
C LYS A 257 9.52 -1.63 25.80
N GLY A 258 9.87 -2.51 24.84
CA GLY A 258 10.01 -3.95 25.07
C GLY A 258 11.04 -4.61 24.15
N THR A 259 11.23 -5.91 24.32
CA THR A 259 12.05 -6.74 23.43
C THR A 259 11.27 -7.09 22.17
N VAL A 260 11.80 -6.71 20.99
CA VAL A 260 11.24 -7.09 19.68
C VAL A 260 11.22 -8.62 19.58
N THR A 261 10.02 -9.22 19.52
CA THR A 261 9.88 -10.68 19.45
C THR A 261 10.05 -11.14 17.99
N ALA A 262 10.74 -12.26 17.78
CA ALA A 262 10.88 -12.85 16.45
C ALA A 262 9.51 -13.26 15.89
N PRO A 263 9.21 -13.04 14.60
CA PRO A 263 8.09 -13.72 13.97
C PRO A 263 8.36 -15.23 14.04
N THR A 264 7.55 -15.94 14.80
CA THR A 264 7.55 -17.40 14.82
C THR A 264 6.88 -17.85 13.53
N HIS A 265 7.64 -17.95 12.45
CA HIS A 265 7.18 -18.75 11.31
C HIS A 265 7.20 -20.20 11.76
N THR A 266 6.03 -20.76 12.04
CA THR A 266 5.89 -22.21 12.01
C THR A 266 6.00 -22.57 10.54
N PRO A 267 7.08 -23.22 10.07
CA PRO A 267 7.15 -23.63 8.69
C PRO A 267 5.97 -24.56 8.44
N THR A 268 5.00 -24.09 7.65
CA THR A 268 3.98 -24.95 7.08
C THR A 268 4.69 -25.83 6.06
N THR A 269 5.22 -26.94 6.55
CA THR A 269 5.70 -28.03 5.69
C THR A 269 4.50 -28.53 4.91
N ALA A 270 4.28 -27.97 3.73
CA ALA A 270 3.40 -28.55 2.74
C ALA A 270 4.01 -29.92 2.39
N GLY A 271 3.46 -30.98 2.99
CA GLY A 271 3.83 -32.35 2.67
C GLY A 271 3.64 -32.56 1.18
N HIS A 272 4.75 -32.72 0.47
CA HIS A 272 4.75 -33.19 -0.90
C HIS A 272 4.12 -34.59 -0.89
N PRO A 273 2.96 -34.81 -1.54
CA PRO A 273 2.40 -36.14 -1.60
C PRO A 273 3.40 -37.06 -2.31
N PRO A 274 3.69 -38.25 -1.79
CA PRO A 274 4.57 -39.19 -2.45
C PRO A 274 3.97 -39.54 -3.81
N ASN A 275 4.78 -39.42 -4.85
CA ASN A 275 4.48 -39.88 -6.20
C ASN A 275 4.31 -41.41 -6.14
N GLU A 276 3.08 -41.91 -6.27
CA GLU A 276 2.85 -43.33 -6.50
C GLU A 276 3.22 -43.66 -7.95
N GLN A 277 4.15 -44.61 -8.10
CA GLN A 277 4.48 -45.28 -9.37
C GLN A 277 3.68 -46.57 -9.48
#